data_AF-A0A5B6VE23-F1
#
_entry.id   AF-A0A5B6VE23-F1
#
_cell.length_a   1.000
_cell.length_b   1.000
_cell.length_c   1.000
_cell.angle_alpha   90.00
_cell.angle_beta   90.00
_cell.angle_gamma   90.00
#
_symmetry.space_group_name_H-M   'P 1'
#
loop_
_entity.id
_entity.type
_entity.pdbx_description
1 polymer ?
#
loop_
_entity_poly.entity_id
_entity_poly.type
_entity_poly.pdbx_seq_one_letter_code
_entity_poly.pdbx_strand_id
1 'polypeptide(L)'
;MGFVIRLRDGMSECIYNCHYEFLVMSFGPNNAPSSFQALMNAVLSHYSGEALLVLRRNQLYAKMSKCRFVAFEIEYLGHCISKGTVAMDSSIGFELLPTVQESWQRDPRLKKIYFDIQVTTSLHPKHSWDGKFLRRRGKITVGTNEELRKELIDYFHNSALGGHSGVQATRNRLPNFLY
;
A
#
# COMPACT_ATOMS: atom_id res chain seq x y z
N MET A 1 26.50 -16.44 18.21
CA MET A 1 27.08 -16.05 16.92
C MET A 1 27.02 -14.55 16.81
N GLY A 2 28.16 -13.90 16.60
CA GLY A 2 28.26 -12.44 16.48
C GLY A 2 28.54 -12.01 15.05
N PHE A 3 28.30 -10.75 14.77
CA PHE A 3 28.60 -10.05 13.53
C PHE A 3 29.16 -8.68 13.95
N VAL A 4 30.22 -8.14 13.33
CA VAL A 4 30.86 -6.87 13.77
C VAL A 4 31.39 -5.99 12.62
N ILE A 5 31.08 -4.68 12.63
CA ILE A 5 31.74 -3.59 11.90
C ILE A 5 31.77 -2.32 12.76
N ARG A 6 32.81 -1.54 12.50
CA ARG A 6 32.57 -0.19 11.99
C ARG A 6 33.29 -0.03 10.66
N LEU A 7 32.71 0.77 9.76
CA LEU A 7 33.50 1.56 8.83
C LEU A 7 33.17 3.03 9.05
N ARG A 8 34.19 3.78 9.46
CA ARG A 8 34.34 5.20 9.21
C ARG A 8 35.81 5.40 8.83
N ASP A 9 36.07 6.35 7.94
CA ASP A 9 37.39 6.84 7.57
C ASP A 9 38.29 5.89 6.74
N GLY A 10 38.00 5.82 5.44
CA GLY A 10 38.94 6.41 4.49
C GLY A 10 40.06 5.57 3.86
N MET A 11 40.07 4.23 3.96
CA MET A 11 41.07 3.39 3.27
C MET A 11 40.44 2.39 2.28
N SER A 12 41.03 2.31 1.09
CA SER A 12 40.57 1.49 -0.04
C SER A 12 41.49 0.29 -0.28
N GLU A 13 41.34 -0.77 0.51
CA GLU A 13 42.13 -2.00 0.35
C GLU A 13 41.32 -3.28 0.69
N CYS A 14 41.63 -4.38 0.00
CA CYS A 14 41.28 -5.77 0.34
C CYS A 14 39.81 -6.15 0.60
N ILE A 15 38.95 -6.08 -0.44
CA ILE A 15 37.54 -6.56 -0.42
C ILE A 15 37.41 -8.05 -0.03
N TYR A 16 38.43 -8.89 -0.25
CA TYR A 16 38.33 -10.36 -0.12
C TYR A 16 38.38 -10.94 1.31
N ASN A 17 38.67 -10.14 2.36
CA ASN A 17 38.77 -10.63 3.75
C ASN A 17 38.38 -9.56 4.82
N CYS A 18 37.29 -8.84 4.63
CA CYS A 18 36.74 -7.88 5.62
C CYS A 18 35.40 -8.35 6.25
N HIS A 19 35.06 -7.86 7.46
CA HIS A 19 33.91 -8.34 8.28
C HIS A 19 32.88 -7.25 8.64
N TYR A 20 31.61 -7.67 8.89
CA TYR A 20 30.34 -6.90 9.10
C TYR A 20 29.28 -7.80 9.82
N GLU A 21 28.09 -7.46 10.39
CA GLU A 21 27.34 -6.32 11.00
C GLU A 21 26.79 -5.12 10.22
N PHE A 22 25.90 -4.43 10.92
CA PHE A 22 25.13 -3.24 10.60
C PHE A 22 25.04 -2.37 11.87
N LEU A 23 25.44 -1.09 11.79
CA LEU A 23 25.34 -0.12 12.91
C LEU A 23 23.91 0.24 13.33
N VAL A 24 22.93 -0.27 12.59
CA VAL A 24 21.49 -0.15 12.82
C VAL A 24 20.88 -1.53 12.59
N MET A 25 19.67 -1.75 13.08
CA MET A 25 18.95 -3.01 12.90
C MET A 25 18.85 -3.38 11.40
N SER A 26 19.34 -4.57 11.05
CA SER A 26 19.36 -5.07 9.67
C SER A 26 18.03 -5.69 9.24
N PHE A 27 17.87 -5.89 7.93
CA PHE A 27 16.80 -6.73 7.37
C PHE A 27 17.18 -8.21 7.51
N GLY A 28 16.22 -9.06 7.88
CA GLY A 28 16.41 -10.51 8.01
C GLY A 28 16.29 -11.12 9.41
N PRO A 29 16.68 -10.46 10.52
CA PRO A 29 16.50 -11.03 11.86
C PRO A 29 15.02 -11.19 12.22
N ASN A 30 14.59 -12.40 12.59
CA ASN A 30 13.21 -12.72 12.97
C ASN A 30 12.64 -11.79 14.07
N ASN A 31 13.50 -11.31 14.96
CA ASN A 31 13.11 -10.46 16.09
C ASN A 31 13.02 -8.97 15.73
N ALA A 32 13.49 -8.54 14.56
CA ALA A 32 13.56 -7.13 14.18
C ALA A 32 12.21 -6.38 14.27
N PRO A 33 11.08 -6.93 13.79
CA PRO A 33 9.77 -6.28 13.95
C PRO A 33 9.38 -6.10 15.42
N SER A 34 9.62 -7.12 16.26
CA SER A 34 9.30 -7.09 17.70
C SER A 34 10.16 -6.09 18.47
N SER A 35 11.46 -6.02 18.17
CA SER A 35 12.37 -5.03 18.76
C SER A 35 12.00 -3.61 18.35
N PHE A 36 11.61 -3.38 17.09
CA PHE A 36 11.11 -2.09 16.63
C PHE A 36 9.78 -1.70 17.30
N GLN A 37 8.83 -2.65 17.43
CA GLN A 37 7.56 -2.40 18.12
C GLN A 37 7.77 -2.04 19.59
N ALA A 38 8.68 -2.74 20.29
CA ALA A 38 9.02 -2.42 21.68
C ALA A 38 9.60 -1.01 21.83
N LEU A 39 10.52 -0.60 20.93
CA LEU A 39 11.06 0.76 20.88
C LEU A 39 9.96 1.80 20.64
N MET A 40 9.09 1.58 19.65
CA MET A 40 7.99 2.50 19.34
C MET A 40 6.99 2.63 20.49
N ASN A 41 6.67 1.53 21.18
CA ASN A 41 5.81 1.55 22.36
C ASN A 41 6.43 2.37 23.51
N ALA A 42 7.74 2.22 23.76
CA ALA A 42 8.45 3.00 24.77
C ALA A 42 8.48 4.50 24.42
N VAL A 43 8.81 4.85 23.17
CA VAL A 43 8.93 6.23 22.68
C VAL A 43 7.58 6.96 22.64
N LEU A 44 6.48 6.27 22.33
CA LEU A 44 5.14 6.85 22.23
C LEU A 44 4.27 6.67 23.50
N SER A 45 4.81 6.05 24.55
CA SER A 45 4.10 5.75 25.82
C SER A 45 3.41 6.98 26.46
N HIS A 46 4.04 8.15 26.37
CA HIS A 46 3.54 9.43 26.91
C HIS A 46 3.25 10.44 25.79
N TYR A 47 2.75 9.95 24.65
CA TYR A 47 2.46 10.78 23.48
C TYR A 47 1.29 11.76 23.69
N SER A 48 1.55 13.06 23.51
CA SER A 48 0.59 14.16 23.78
C SER A 48 0.06 14.91 22.54
N GLY A 49 0.52 14.57 21.33
CA GLY A 49 0.06 15.21 20.07
C GLY A 49 1.17 15.67 19.11
N GLU A 50 2.43 15.77 19.57
CA GLU A 50 3.55 16.31 18.77
C GLU A 50 4.40 15.22 18.05
N ALA A 51 3.82 14.38 17.20
CA ALA A 51 4.48 13.12 16.76
C ALA A 51 5.87 13.35 16.14
N LEU A 52 5.99 14.36 15.28
CA LEU A 52 7.25 14.70 14.60
C LEU A 52 8.33 15.24 15.55
N LEU A 53 7.94 15.86 16.68
CA LEU A 53 8.90 16.32 17.69
C LEU A 53 9.35 15.16 18.61
N VAL A 54 8.45 14.23 18.95
CA VAL A 54 8.83 13.01 19.67
C VAL A 54 9.79 12.15 18.84
N LEU A 55 9.51 11.96 17.55
CA LEU A 55 10.41 11.26 16.62
C LEU A 55 11.77 11.97 16.51
N ARG A 56 11.79 13.30 16.30
CA ARG A 56 13.03 14.10 16.23
C ARG A 56 13.87 14.00 17.52
N ARG A 57 13.24 14.10 18.70
CA ARG A 57 13.92 13.98 20.02
C ARG A 57 14.62 12.61 20.17
N ASN A 58 14.06 11.56 19.58
CA ASN A 58 14.58 10.18 19.64
C ASN A 58 15.42 9.77 18.41
N GLN A 59 15.81 10.72 17.53
CA GLN A 59 16.54 10.46 16.28
C GLN A 59 15.86 9.43 15.35
N LEU A 60 14.53 9.37 15.38
CA LEU A 60 13.71 8.53 14.52
C LEU A 60 13.22 9.32 13.30
N TYR A 61 13.27 8.69 12.13
CA TYR A 61 12.93 9.32 10.85
C TYR A 61 11.79 8.58 10.15
N ALA A 62 10.71 9.29 9.82
CA ALA A 62 9.63 8.74 9.00
C ALA A 62 10.01 8.83 7.51
N LYS A 63 9.81 7.74 6.75
CA LYS A 63 10.05 7.76 5.29
C LYS A 63 8.96 8.58 4.61
N MET A 64 9.30 9.79 4.16
CA MET A 64 8.35 10.76 3.59
C MET A 64 7.46 10.16 2.49
N SER A 65 8.01 9.32 1.60
CA SER A 65 7.26 8.63 0.53
C SER A 65 6.28 7.55 1.00
N LYS A 66 6.08 7.40 2.31
CA LYS A 66 5.05 6.54 2.94
C LYS A 66 4.23 7.32 3.99
N CYS A 67 4.41 8.63 4.10
CA CYS A 67 3.67 9.48 5.04
C CYS A 67 2.49 10.13 4.32
N ARG A 68 1.30 10.06 4.92
CA ARG A 68 0.10 10.77 4.47
C ARG A 68 -0.36 11.70 5.59
N PHE A 69 -0.41 13.00 5.32
CA PHE A 69 -0.78 14.05 6.27
C PHE A 69 -2.12 14.69 5.86
N VAL A 70 -2.88 15.18 6.84
CA VAL A 70 -4.13 15.95 6.65
C VAL A 70 -5.12 15.27 5.66
N ALA A 71 -5.35 13.97 5.85
CA ALA A 71 -6.28 13.18 5.03
C ALA A 71 -7.59 12.87 5.78
N PHE A 72 -8.71 12.89 5.06
CA PHE A 72 -10.04 12.54 5.59
C PHE A 72 -10.31 11.03 5.65
N GLU A 73 -9.56 10.26 4.87
CA GLU A 73 -9.65 8.80 4.71
C GLU A 73 -8.20 8.27 4.57
N ILE A 74 -7.81 7.26 5.35
CA ILE A 74 -6.44 6.73 5.40
C ILE A 74 -6.40 5.21 5.53
N GLU A 75 -5.65 4.56 4.64
CA GLU A 75 -5.30 3.14 4.72
C GLU A 75 -4.30 2.87 5.86
N TYR A 76 -4.59 1.88 6.69
CA TYR A 76 -3.72 1.38 7.75
C TYR A 76 -4.00 -0.12 8.01
N LEU A 77 -2.96 -0.96 7.96
CA LEU A 77 -3.03 -2.41 8.19
C LEU A 77 -4.10 -3.15 7.35
N GLY A 78 -4.35 -2.74 6.10
CA GLY A 78 -5.39 -3.33 5.24
C GLY A 78 -6.83 -2.89 5.58
N HIS A 79 -6.98 -1.85 6.40
CA HIS A 79 -8.24 -1.20 6.70
C HIS A 79 -8.25 0.24 6.21
N CYS A 80 -9.40 0.71 5.74
CA CYS A 80 -9.60 2.12 5.41
C CYS A 80 -10.28 2.82 6.60
N ILE A 81 -9.60 3.79 7.20
CA ILE A 81 -10.05 4.52 8.38
C ILE A 81 -10.54 5.91 7.93
N SER A 82 -11.77 6.27 8.30
CA SER A 82 -12.31 7.62 8.09
C SER A 82 -12.93 8.18 9.38
N LYS A 83 -13.49 9.39 9.35
CA LYS A 83 -14.10 10.04 10.52
C LYS A 83 -15.24 9.19 11.11
N GLY A 84 -14.94 8.43 12.16
CA GLY A 84 -15.90 7.61 12.89
C GLY A 84 -16.19 6.23 12.27
N THR A 85 -15.45 5.81 11.24
CA THR A 85 -15.63 4.48 10.61
C THR A 85 -14.30 3.79 10.33
N VAL A 86 -14.31 2.47 10.41
CA VAL A 86 -13.23 1.59 9.92
C VAL A 86 -13.85 0.56 8.99
N ALA A 87 -13.40 0.53 7.74
CA ALA A 87 -13.78 -0.46 6.75
C ALA A 87 -12.61 -1.42 6.49
N MET A 88 -12.89 -2.63 5.98
CA MET A 88 -11.87 -3.41 5.28
C MET A 88 -11.49 -2.65 4.01
N ASP A 89 -10.20 -2.52 3.70
CA ASP A 89 -9.80 -1.73 2.54
C ASP A 89 -10.20 -2.42 1.22
N SER A 90 -10.95 -1.69 0.39
CA SER A 90 -11.34 -2.15 -0.95
C SER A 90 -10.20 -2.11 -1.98
N SER A 91 -8.98 -1.76 -1.55
CA SER A 91 -7.68 -2.17 -2.13
C SER A 91 -7.31 -1.61 -3.50
N ILE A 92 -8.25 -1.00 -4.23
CA ILE A 92 -7.96 -0.05 -5.30
C ILE A 92 -8.05 1.32 -4.67
N GLY A 93 -6.90 1.93 -4.38
CA GLY A 93 -6.84 3.18 -3.64
C GLY A 93 -7.56 4.33 -4.35
N PHE A 94 -7.88 5.36 -3.57
CA PHE A 94 -8.45 6.63 -4.03
C PHE A 94 -7.65 7.27 -5.19
N GLU A 95 -6.35 6.97 -5.26
CA GLU A 95 -5.40 7.41 -6.30
C GLU A 95 -5.70 6.82 -7.69
N LEU A 96 -6.17 5.56 -7.76
CA LEU A 96 -6.48 4.87 -9.02
C LEU A 96 -7.94 5.03 -9.47
N LEU A 97 -8.82 5.46 -8.55
CA LEU A 97 -10.24 5.64 -8.83
C LEU A 97 -10.52 6.55 -10.04
N PRO A 98 -9.82 7.70 -10.24
CA PRO A 98 -9.98 8.53 -11.44
C PRO A 98 -9.66 7.77 -12.75
N THR A 99 -8.51 7.09 -12.81
CA THR A 99 -8.07 6.36 -14.02
C THR A 99 -8.99 5.18 -14.33
N VAL A 100 -9.46 4.47 -13.29
CA VAL A 100 -10.44 3.38 -13.44
C VAL A 100 -11.79 3.92 -13.93
N GLN A 101 -12.29 5.04 -13.38
CA GLN A 101 -13.53 5.68 -13.85
C GLN A 101 -13.43 6.17 -15.30
N GLU A 102 -12.30 6.76 -15.70
CA GLU A 102 -12.05 7.16 -17.08
C GLU A 102 -12.01 5.95 -18.03
N SER A 103 -11.48 4.80 -17.58
CA SER A 103 -11.46 3.57 -18.37
C SER A 103 -12.85 3.05 -18.74
N TRP A 104 -13.86 3.24 -17.88
CA TRP A 104 -15.24 2.88 -18.19
C TRP A 104 -15.86 3.81 -19.24
N GLN A 105 -15.46 5.09 -19.28
CA GLN A 105 -15.94 6.02 -20.30
C GLN A 105 -15.32 5.77 -21.69
N ARG A 106 -14.11 5.19 -21.75
CA ARG A 106 -13.45 4.76 -22.99
C ARG A 106 -14.06 3.49 -23.58
N ASP A 107 -14.51 2.55 -22.75
CA ASP A 107 -15.13 1.29 -23.21
C ASP A 107 -16.65 1.45 -23.42
N PRO A 108 -17.19 1.37 -24.66
CA PRO A 108 -18.61 1.62 -24.92
C PRO A 108 -19.56 0.68 -24.17
N ARG A 109 -19.11 -0.53 -23.81
CA ARG A 109 -19.94 -1.51 -23.07
C ARG A 109 -20.02 -1.13 -21.60
N LEU A 110 -18.89 -0.76 -20.99
CA LEU A 110 -18.86 -0.31 -19.60
C LEU A 110 -19.53 1.05 -19.43
N LYS A 111 -19.38 1.96 -20.38
CA LYS A 111 -20.07 3.26 -20.39
C LYS A 111 -21.58 3.13 -20.31
N LYS A 112 -22.16 2.18 -21.07
CA LYS A 112 -23.59 1.86 -20.98
C LYS A 112 -23.96 1.26 -19.63
N ILE A 113 -23.25 0.21 -19.19
CA ILE A 113 -23.50 -0.47 -17.90
C ILE A 113 -23.44 0.50 -16.71
N TYR A 114 -22.49 1.44 -16.73
CA TYR A 114 -22.33 2.50 -15.73
C TYR A 114 -23.56 3.42 -15.67
N PHE A 115 -24.04 3.92 -16.82
CA PHE A 115 -25.22 4.77 -16.89
C PHE A 115 -26.51 4.02 -16.51
N ASP A 116 -26.71 2.82 -17.07
CA ASP A 116 -27.90 1.99 -16.80
C ASP A 116 -28.04 1.65 -15.31
N ILE A 117 -26.92 1.43 -14.59
CA ILE A 117 -26.92 1.15 -13.14
C ILE A 117 -27.14 2.42 -12.30
N GLN A 118 -26.65 3.58 -12.73
CA GLN A 118 -26.90 4.84 -12.00
C GLN A 118 -28.39 5.24 -12.02
N VAL A 119 -29.14 4.82 -13.04
CA VAL A 119 -30.59 5.02 -13.11
C VAL A 119 -31.36 3.86 -12.47
N THR A 120 -31.04 2.61 -12.85
CA THR A 120 -31.84 1.42 -12.49
C THR A 120 -30.96 0.19 -12.25
N THR A 121 -30.39 0.05 -11.06
CA THR A 121 -29.54 -1.08 -10.62
C THR A 121 -30.12 -2.47 -10.94
N SER A 122 -31.45 -2.63 -10.90
CA SER A 122 -32.13 -3.92 -11.15
C SER A 122 -32.01 -4.44 -12.59
N LEU A 123 -31.62 -3.60 -13.57
CA LEU A 123 -31.37 -4.04 -14.95
C LEU A 123 -30.16 -4.99 -15.06
N HIS A 124 -29.23 -4.96 -14.09
CA HIS A 124 -27.93 -5.63 -14.19
C HIS A 124 -27.60 -6.46 -12.93
N PRO A 125 -28.33 -7.55 -12.63
CA PRO A 125 -28.19 -8.36 -11.40
C PRO A 125 -26.84 -9.11 -11.24
N LYS A 126 -25.88 -8.91 -12.15
CA LYS A 126 -24.50 -9.42 -12.05
C LYS A 126 -23.49 -8.31 -11.68
N HIS A 127 -23.94 -7.06 -11.66
CA HIS A 127 -23.16 -5.87 -11.36
C HIS A 127 -23.74 -5.14 -10.14
N SER A 128 -22.91 -4.35 -9.46
CA SER A 128 -23.34 -3.45 -8.39
C SER A 128 -22.51 -2.18 -8.41
N TRP A 129 -23.06 -1.11 -7.84
CA TRP A 129 -22.41 0.19 -7.67
C TRP A 129 -22.35 0.48 -6.17
N ASP A 130 -21.15 0.76 -5.65
CA ASP A 130 -20.93 1.07 -4.22
C ASP A 130 -20.74 2.58 -3.93
N GLY A 131 -21.03 3.43 -4.93
CA GLY A 131 -20.78 4.88 -4.88
C GLY A 131 -19.39 5.30 -5.36
N LYS A 132 -18.40 4.40 -5.35
CA LYS A 132 -17.01 4.64 -5.80
C LYS A 132 -16.65 3.80 -7.04
N PHE A 133 -17.04 2.53 -7.04
CA PHE A 133 -16.63 1.50 -8.02
C PHE A 133 -17.80 0.74 -8.66
N LEU A 134 -17.68 0.49 -9.96
CA LEU A 134 -18.52 -0.47 -10.69
C LEU A 134 -18.00 -1.89 -10.43
N ARG A 135 -18.75 -2.71 -9.70
CA ARG A 135 -18.40 -4.09 -9.41
C ARG A 135 -19.16 -5.08 -10.29
N ARG A 136 -18.56 -6.23 -10.53
CA ARG A 136 -19.15 -7.41 -11.16
C ARG A 136 -18.90 -8.64 -10.28
N ARG A 137 -19.97 -9.25 -9.75
CA ARG A 137 -19.88 -10.38 -8.80
C ARG A 137 -18.89 -10.09 -7.64
N GLY A 138 -18.94 -8.88 -7.07
CA GLY A 138 -18.08 -8.41 -5.97
C GLY A 138 -16.71 -7.84 -6.37
N LYS A 139 -16.14 -8.30 -7.50
CA LYS A 139 -14.85 -7.82 -8.04
C LYS A 139 -15.02 -6.46 -8.70
N ILE A 140 -14.00 -5.60 -8.65
CA ILE A 140 -14.06 -4.27 -9.29
C ILE A 140 -13.81 -4.43 -10.79
N THR A 141 -14.70 -3.85 -11.60
CA THR A 141 -14.66 -3.95 -13.06
C THR A 141 -13.67 -2.94 -13.62
N VAL A 142 -12.75 -3.37 -14.48
CA VAL A 142 -11.73 -2.50 -15.08
C VAL A 142 -11.91 -2.44 -16.59
N GLY A 143 -11.73 -1.25 -17.18
CA GLY A 143 -11.74 -1.09 -18.64
C GLY A 143 -10.66 -1.93 -19.33
N THR A 144 -10.85 -2.18 -20.62
CA THR A 144 -9.99 -3.09 -21.40
C THR A 144 -8.55 -2.56 -21.63
N ASN A 145 -8.22 -1.32 -21.20
CA ASN A 145 -6.92 -0.68 -21.42
C ASN A 145 -5.75 -1.47 -20.80
N GLU A 146 -4.71 -1.74 -21.59
CA GLU A 146 -3.47 -2.34 -21.12
C GLU A 146 -2.62 -1.43 -20.21
N GLU A 147 -2.67 -0.12 -20.41
CA GLU A 147 -1.87 0.85 -19.66
C GLU A 147 -2.32 0.86 -18.20
N LEU A 148 -3.62 1.05 -17.97
CA LEU A 148 -4.24 0.91 -16.65
C LEU A 148 -4.03 -0.50 -16.05
N ARG A 149 -3.99 -1.55 -16.86
CA ARG A 149 -3.67 -2.90 -16.36
C ARG A 149 -2.20 -3.03 -15.91
N LYS A 150 -1.25 -2.36 -16.57
CA LYS A 150 0.16 -2.28 -16.14
C LYS A 150 0.28 -1.43 -14.86
N GLU A 151 -0.35 -0.26 -14.84
CA GLU A 151 -0.43 0.62 -13.67
C GLU A 151 -1.04 -0.10 -12.44
N LEU A 152 -2.13 -0.86 -12.61
CA LEU A 152 -2.72 -1.70 -11.56
C LEU A 152 -1.76 -2.80 -11.11
N ILE A 153 -1.06 -3.48 -12.02
CA ILE A 153 -0.04 -4.47 -11.68
C ILE A 153 1.05 -3.84 -10.81
N ASP A 154 1.62 -2.73 -11.25
CA ASP A 154 2.72 -2.02 -10.57
C ASP A 154 2.27 -1.40 -9.24
N TYR A 155 1.03 -0.89 -9.16
CA TYR A 155 0.44 -0.43 -7.90
C TYR A 155 0.33 -1.57 -6.88
N PHE A 156 -0.27 -2.71 -7.27
CA PHE A 156 -0.36 -3.86 -6.38
C PHE A 156 1.01 -4.51 -6.07
N HIS A 157 2.07 -4.23 -6.83
CA HIS A 157 3.45 -4.61 -6.46
C HIS A 157 4.08 -3.72 -5.40
N ASN A 158 3.82 -2.41 -5.47
CA ASN A 158 4.43 -1.42 -4.60
C ASN A 158 3.60 -1.14 -3.33
N SER A 159 2.31 -1.49 -3.32
CA SER A 159 1.40 -1.34 -2.18
C SER A 159 1.70 -2.34 -1.05
N ALA A 160 1.16 -2.07 0.14
CA ALA A 160 1.28 -2.97 1.28
C ALA A 160 0.50 -4.28 1.10
N LEU A 161 -0.46 -4.31 0.18
CA LEU A 161 -1.46 -5.37 0.00
C LEU A 161 -0.93 -6.56 -0.82
N GLY A 162 -0.14 -6.31 -1.88
CA GLY A 162 0.47 -7.39 -2.66
C GLY A 162 1.77 -7.91 -2.06
N GLY A 163 2.54 -7.04 -1.40
CA GLY A 163 3.87 -7.36 -0.87
C GLY A 163 4.91 -7.66 -1.96
N HIS A 164 6.16 -7.83 -1.58
CA HIS A 164 7.27 -8.08 -2.51
C HIS A 164 7.33 -9.52 -3.04
N SER A 165 6.16 -10.15 -3.30
CA SER A 165 6.05 -11.54 -3.79
C SER A 165 6.43 -11.75 -5.27
N GLY A 166 6.87 -10.70 -5.98
CA GLY A 166 7.30 -10.76 -7.38
C GLY A 166 6.16 -10.76 -8.42
N VAL A 167 6.50 -10.45 -9.68
CA VAL A 167 5.55 -10.14 -10.77
C VAL A 167 4.45 -11.19 -10.93
N GLN A 168 4.83 -12.46 -11.00
CA GLN A 168 3.89 -13.55 -11.24
C GLN A 168 2.90 -13.77 -10.10
N ALA A 169 3.31 -13.55 -8.84
CA ALA A 169 2.44 -13.78 -7.69
C ALA A 169 1.29 -12.76 -7.62
N THR A 170 1.58 -11.48 -7.86
CA THR A 170 0.52 -10.45 -7.93
C THR A 170 -0.35 -10.65 -9.16
N ARG A 171 0.24 -10.96 -10.33
CA ARG A 171 -0.53 -11.27 -11.55
C ARG A 171 -1.53 -12.42 -11.36
N ASN A 172 -1.19 -13.41 -10.52
CA ASN A 172 -2.09 -14.51 -10.14
C ASN A 172 -3.12 -14.12 -9.07
N ARG A 173 -2.88 -13.08 -8.25
CA ARG A 173 -3.82 -12.57 -7.23
C ARG A 173 -4.83 -11.56 -7.77
N LEU A 174 -4.43 -10.72 -8.72
CA LEU A 174 -5.29 -9.66 -9.30
C LEU A 174 -6.66 -10.15 -9.79
N PRO A 175 -6.81 -11.32 -10.45
CA PRO A 175 -8.12 -11.85 -10.86
C PRO A 175 -9.08 -12.16 -9.71
N ASN A 176 -8.66 -12.11 -8.44
CA ASN A 176 -9.56 -12.22 -7.29
C ASN A 176 -10.22 -10.89 -6.93
N PHE A 177 -9.55 -9.76 -7.19
CA PHE A 177 -10.00 -8.40 -6.87
C PHE A 177 -10.61 -7.70 -8.09
N LEU A 178 -10.07 -7.95 -9.28
CA LEU A 178 -10.43 -7.31 -10.54
C LEU A 178 -11.29 -8.22 -11.44
N TYR A 179 -12.07 -7.60 -12.33
CA TYR A 179 -12.73 -8.21 -13.48
C TYR A 179 -12.44 -7.42 -14.76
#